data_AF-A0AAD9PVE1-F1
#
_entry.id   AF-A0AAD9PVE1-F1
#
_cell.length_a   1.000
_cell.length_b   1.000
_cell.length_c   1.000
_cell.angle_alpha   90.00
_cell.angle_beta   90.00
_cell.angle_gamma   90.00
#
_symmetry.space_group_name_H-M   'P 1'
#
loop_
_entity.id
_entity.type
_entity.pdbx_description
1 polymer ?
#
loop_
_entity_poly.entity_id
_entity_poly.type
_entity_poly.pdbx_seq_one_letter_code
_entity_poly.pdbx_strand_id
1 'polypeptide(L)'
;MATRRRNNEFRNKQNRALQAKRSENSEKTRESQRRAFNRCKESNSNHIRELNRRAFAKKVNRNAQNRKRSLMSGLNPSDHDLLQSAIKRPSCTPVNEIQEIECKNSIQEMQKMAKVIEATFNDNIKCGPEYVCTCCDKLCYRSSVRKCEANKYPKCSKTLLKACITTTTSIDNTKWICSTCHSNLSDGKLPDCPKANKMGLLVKPYCLNLTPLEE
;
A
#
# COMPACT_ATOMS: atom_id res chain seq x y z
N MET A 1 -14.27 -64.14 15.08
CA MET A 1 -13.59 -63.03 14.38
C MET A 1 -13.89 -61.68 15.04
N ALA A 2 -13.31 -61.35 16.21
CA ALA A 2 -13.67 -60.10 16.92
C ALA A 2 -12.54 -59.48 17.79
N THR A 3 -11.26 -59.72 17.47
CA THR A 3 -10.14 -59.29 18.33
C THR A 3 -9.28 -58.16 17.75
N ARG A 4 -9.45 -57.77 16.48
CA ARG A 4 -8.59 -56.75 15.85
C ARG A 4 -8.90 -55.29 16.25
N ARG A 5 -10.13 -54.98 16.69
CA ARG A 5 -10.54 -53.60 17.04
C ARG A 5 -10.14 -53.15 18.46
N ARG A 6 -9.67 -54.07 19.32
CA ARG A 6 -9.29 -53.80 20.72
C ARG A 6 -7.78 -53.52 20.90
N ASN A 7 -6.99 -53.69 19.84
CA ASN A 7 -5.54 -53.45 19.89
C ASN A 7 -5.24 -51.95 19.69
N ASN A 8 -4.72 -51.32 20.75
CA ASN A 8 -4.43 -49.89 20.82
C ASN A 8 -3.45 -49.43 19.73
N GLU A 9 -2.57 -50.33 19.30
CA GLU A 9 -1.58 -50.09 18.26
C GLU A 9 -2.21 -49.90 16.88
N PHE A 10 -3.25 -50.69 16.57
CA PHE A 10 -3.99 -50.58 15.31
C PHE A 10 -4.73 -49.24 15.21
N ARG A 11 -5.36 -48.80 16.31
CA ARG A 11 -6.01 -47.48 16.40
C ARG A 11 -5.02 -46.34 16.23
N ASN A 12 -3.87 -46.42 16.88
CA ASN A 12 -2.82 -45.40 16.75
C ASN A 12 -2.26 -45.33 15.33
N LYS A 13 -2.13 -46.46 14.64
CA LYS A 13 -1.70 -46.50 13.23
C LYS A 13 -2.73 -45.86 12.30
N GLN A 14 -4.03 -46.13 12.50
CA GLN A 14 -5.09 -45.49 11.72
C GLN A 14 -5.17 -43.97 11.99
N ASN A 15 -5.05 -43.54 13.24
CA ASN A 15 -5.09 -42.12 13.60
C ASN A 15 -3.91 -41.34 13.00
N ARG A 16 -2.69 -41.91 13.01
CA ARG A 16 -1.53 -41.31 12.35
C ARG A 16 -1.73 -41.18 10.84
N ALA A 17 -2.26 -42.23 10.20
CA ALA A 17 -2.55 -42.19 8.76
C ALA A 17 -3.60 -41.11 8.41
N LEU A 18 -4.61 -40.94 9.25
CA LEU A 18 -5.63 -39.89 9.06
C LEU A 18 -5.06 -38.48 9.26
N GLN A 19 -4.21 -38.29 10.27
CA GLN A 19 -3.52 -37.02 10.49
C GLN A 19 -2.56 -36.68 9.33
N ALA A 20 -1.79 -37.65 8.83
CA ALA A 20 -0.92 -37.46 7.68
C ALA A 20 -1.70 -37.01 6.43
N LYS A 21 -2.85 -37.65 6.15
CA LYS A 21 -3.73 -37.24 5.04
C LYS A 21 -4.31 -35.84 5.22
N ARG A 22 -4.68 -35.46 6.44
CA ARG A 22 -5.17 -34.10 6.74
C ARG A 22 -4.08 -33.05 6.52
N SER A 23 -2.87 -33.33 6.99
CA SER A 23 -1.71 -32.45 6.78
C SER A 23 -1.37 -32.30 5.29
N GLU A 24 -1.36 -33.41 4.54
CA GLU A 24 -1.11 -33.40 3.10
C GLU A 24 -2.16 -32.57 2.33
N ASN A 25 -3.44 -32.69 2.70
CA ASN A 25 -4.51 -31.93 2.06
C ASN A 25 -4.45 -30.43 2.39
N SER A 26 -4.03 -30.10 3.63
CA SER A 26 -3.80 -28.71 4.03
C SER A 26 -2.65 -28.07 3.25
N GLU A 27 -1.57 -28.83 3.00
CA GLU A 27 -0.42 -28.33 2.24
C GLU A 27 -0.75 -28.17 0.76
N LYS A 28 -1.50 -29.11 0.15
CA LYS A 28 -2.02 -28.98 -1.22
C LYS A 28 -2.86 -27.71 -1.41
N THR A 29 -3.65 -27.36 -0.40
CA THR A 29 -4.47 -26.14 -0.43
C THR A 29 -3.60 -24.87 -0.36
N ARG A 30 -2.58 -24.85 0.51
CA ARG A 30 -1.62 -23.72 0.63
C ARG A 30 -0.82 -23.53 -0.65
N GLU A 31 -0.37 -24.62 -1.26
CA GLU A 31 0.38 -24.59 -2.52
C GLU A 31 -0.49 -24.09 -3.68
N SER A 32 -1.76 -24.51 -3.76
CA SER A 32 -2.72 -24.00 -4.74
C SER A 32 -2.93 -22.48 -4.61
N GLN A 33 -3.06 -21.97 -3.38
CA GLN A 33 -3.19 -20.54 -3.11
C GLN A 33 -1.93 -19.75 -3.52
N ARG A 34 -0.72 -20.26 -3.22
CA ARG A 34 0.54 -19.63 -3.67
C ARG A 34 0.63 -19.55 -5.19
N ARG A 35 0.29 -20.65 -5.89
CA ARG A 35 0.28 -20.67 -7.36
C ARG A 35 -0.71 -19.69 -7.94
N ALA A 36 -1.92 -19.57 -7.36
CA ALA A 36 -2.91 -18.60 -7.81
C ALA A 36 -2.43 -17.15 -7.63
N PHE A 37 -1.84 -16.84 -6.47
CA PHE A 37 -1.28 -15.50 -6.19
C PHE A 37 -0.16 -15.13 -7.18
N ASN A 38 0.76 -16.05 -7.45
CA ASN A 38 1.86 -15.83 -8.38
C ASN A 38 1.36 -15.59 -9.82
N ARG A 39 0.36 -16.36 -10.28
CA ARG A 39 -0.28 -16.15 -11.59
C ARG A 39 -0.93 -14.76 -11.69
N CYS A 40 -1.67 -14.33 -10.65
CA CYS A 40 -2.27 -13.00 -10.64
C CYS A 40 -1.22 -11.89 -10.69
N LYS A 41 -0.09 -12.06 -9.98
CA LYS A 41 1.01 -11.10 -9.98
C LYS A 41 1.69 -10.99 -11.34
N GLU A 42 1.95 -12.12 -12.01
CA GLU A 42 2.54 -12.16 -13.36
C GLU A 42 1.62 -11.54 -14.41
N SER A 43 0.33 -11.88 -14.40
CA SER A 43 -0.66 -11.28 -15.30
C SER A 43 -0.76 -9.77 -15.11
N ASN A 44 -0.73 -9.29 -13.86
CA ASN A 44 -0.75 -7.86 -13.58
C ASN A 44 0.54 -7.16 -14.06
N SER A 45 1.70 -7.77 -13.85
CA SER A 45 2.99 -7.27 -14.38
C SER A 45 3.00 -7.18 -15.91
N ASN A 46 2.48 -8.19 -16.60
CA ASN A 46 2.40 -8.21 -18.06
C ASN A 46 1.41 -7.16 -18.59
N HIS A 47 0.27 -6.98 -17.92
CA HIS A 47 -0.71 -5.95 -18.27
C HIS A 47 -0.11 -4.53 -18.16
N ILE A 48 0.58 -4.23 -17.05
CA ILE A 48 1.26 -2.94 -16.87
C ILE A 48 2.37 -2.72 -17.91
N ARG A 49 3.15 -3.77 -18.22
CA ARG A 49 4.20 -3.70 -19.26
C ARG A 49 3.62 -3.39 -20.64
N GLU A 50 2.50 -4.02 -21.00
CA GLU A 50 1.82 -3.80 -22.28
C GLU A 50 1.19 -2.40 -22.37
N LEU A 51 0.58 -1.90 -21.29
CA LEU A 51 0.10 -0.52 -21.23
C LEU A 51 1.22 0.50 -21.47
N ASN A 52 2.36 0.30 -20.81
CA ASN A 52 3.54 1.17 -20.98
C ASN A 52 4.09 1.10 -22.42
N ARG A 53 4.14 -0.09 -23.02
CA ARG A 53 4.54 -0.27 -24.43
C ARG A 53 3.62 0.49 -25.39
N ARG A 54 2.30 0.40 -25.20
CA ARG A 54 1.31 1.11 -26.01
C ARG A 54 1.43 2.62 -25.86
N ALA A 55 1.63 3.11 -24.63
CA ALA A 55 1.82 4.55 -24.37
C ALA A 55 3.09 5.08 -25.07
N PHE A 56 4.18 4.33 -25.00
CA PHE A 56 5.43 4.67 -25.67
C PHE A 56 5.28 4.70 -27.20
N ALA A 57 4.67 3.69 -27.80
CA ALA A 57 4.41 3.63 -29.24
C ALA A 57 3.56 4.82 -29.72
N LYS A 58 2.52 5.20 -28.97
CA LYS A 58 1.70 6.39 -29.26
C LYS A 58 2.52 7.69 -29.23
N LYS A 59 3.43 7.84 -28.25
CA LYS A 59 4.32 9.01 -28.15
C LYS A 59 5.29 9.10 -29.32
N VAL A 60 5.91 7.98 -29.69
CA VAL A 60 6.83 7.92 -30.84
C VAL A 60 6.10 8.25 -32.14
N ASN A 61 4.89 7.73 -32.34
CA ASN A 61 4.11 8.02 -33.54
C ASN A 61 3.68 9.50 -33.62
N ARG A 62 3.23 10.09 -32.50
CA ARG A 62 2.95 11.55 -32.43
C ARG A 62 4.19 12.37 -32.74
N ASN A 63 5.35 12.00 -32.20
CA ASN A 63 6.61 12.70 -32.46
C ASN A 63 7.04 12.57 -33.93
N ALA A 64 6.86 11.42 -34.56
CA ALA A 64 7.13 11.21 -35.98
C ALA A 64 6.18 12.03 -36.87
N GLN A 65 4.90 12.08 -36.53
CA GLN A 65 3.90 12.93 -37.20
C GLN A 65 4.24 14.41 -37.07
N ASN A 66 4.62 14.87 -35.87
CA ASN A 66 5.03 16.24 -35.62
C ASN A 66 6.31 16.62 -36.38
N ARG A 67 7.29 15.71 -36.47
CA ARG A 67 8.50 15.91 -37.29
C ARG A 67 8.17 16.00 -38.78
N LYS A 68 7.32 15.12 -39.30
CA LYS A 68 6.86 15.19 -40.70
C LYS A 68 6.12 16.50 -40.98
N ARG A 69 5.29 16.96 -40.04
CA ARG A 69 4.59 18.25 -40.14
C ARG A 69 5.57 19.43 -40.15
N SER A 70 6.57 19.40 -39.27
CA SER A 70 7.61 20.43 -39.17
C SER A 70 8.52 20.49 -40.40
N LEU A 71 8.82 19.35 -41.03
CA LEU A 71 9.59 19.27 -42.27
C LEU A 71 8.81 19.82 -43.49
N MET A 72 7.48 19.81 -43.44
CA MET A 72 6.62 20.32 -44.51
C MET A 72 6.26 21.81 -44.35
N SER A 73 6.42 22.39 -43.15
CA SER A 73 6.02 23.76 -42.85
C SER A 73 7.18 24.77 -42.89
N GLY A 74 8.20 24.52 -43.74
CA GLY A 74 9.48 25.24 -43.74
C GLY A 74 9.38 26.75 -43.50
N LEU A 75 9.64 27.20 -42.27
CA LEU A 75 9.80 28.60 -41.87
C LEU A 75 10.78 28.67 -40.70
N ASN A 76 11.74 29.61 -40.82
CA ASN A 76 12.79 29.90 -39.85
C ASN A 76 12.23 30.51 -38.54
N PRO A 77 12.96 30.39 -37.42
CA PRO A 77 12.47 30.79 -36.11
C PRO A 77 12.94 32.19 -35.73
N SER A 78 12.09 33.21 -35.92
CA SER A 78 12.28 34.52 -35.30
C SER A 78 10.93 35.22 -35.05
N ASP A 79 10.91 35.97 -33.96
CA ASP A 79 9.98 37.07 -33.62
C ASP A 79 8.71 36.72 -32.83
N HIS A 80 8.90 36.79 -31.51
CA HIS A 80 8.26 37.73 -30.58
C HIS A 80 6.85 38.28 -30.92
N ASP A 81 6.00 38.11 -29.91
CA ASP A 81 4.89 38.98 -29.47
C ASP A 81 3.45 38.87 -30.01
N LEU A 82 2.58 38.78 -29.00
CA LEU A 82 1.27 39.38 -28.82
C LEU A 82 0.05 38.82 -29.57
N LEU A 83 -0.83 38.29 -28.71
CA LEU A 83 -2.27 38.51 -28.66
C LEU A 83 -3.12 38.09 -29.86
N GLN A 84 -3.98 37.11 -29.54
CA GLN A 84 -5.39 37.08 -29.92
C GLN A 84 -5.69 37.46 -31.37
N SER A 85 -5.73 36.46 -32.26
CA SER A 85 -6.76 36.33 -33.29
C SER A 85 -6.50 35.08 -34.12
N ALA A 86 -7.11 33.96 -33.75
CA ALA A 86 -7.29 32.84 -34.69
C ALA A 86 -8.44 31.93 -34.24
N ILE A 87 -9.64 32.50 -34.15
CA ILE A 87 -10.83 31.76 -34.56
C ILE A 87 -10.70 31.57 -36.08
N LYS A 88 -9.97 30.55 -36.50
CA LYS A 88 -10.06 29.91 -37.82
C LYS A 88 -9.21 28.65 -37.77
N ARG A 89 -9.85 27.57 -37.31
CA ARG A 89 -9.34 26.21 -37.48
C ARG A 89 -9.20 25.95 -39.00
N PRO A 90 -8.03 25.49 -39.51
CA PRO A 90 -8.02 24.78 -40.77
C PRO A 90 -8.78 23.48 -40.53
N SER A 91 -9.74 23.16 -41.40
CA SER A 91 -10.55 21.95 -41.31
C SER A 91 -9.66 20.71 -41.26
N CYS A 92 -9.41 20.22 -40.05
CA CYS A 92 -8.86 18.90 -39.84
C CYS A 92 -10.06 17.96 -39.76
N THR A 93 -9.98 16.89 -40.56
CA THR A 93 -10.86 15.73 -40.57
C THR A 93 -11.36 15.34 -39.18
N PRO A 94 -12.62 14.86 -39.05
CA PRO A 94 -13.26 14.66 -37.75
C PRO A 94 -12.52 13.57 -36.99
N VAL A 95 -11.70 13.97 -36.02
CA VAL A 95 -11.35 13.10 -34.91
C VAL A 95 -12.66 12.94 -34.14
N ASN A 96 -13.28 11.76 -34.26
CA ASN A 96 -14.57 11.38 -33.68
C ASN A 96 -14.94 12.23 -32.45
N GLU A 97 -16.03 13.00 -32.55
CA GLU A 97 -16.56 13.85 -31.46
C GLU A 97 -16.68 13.10 -30.13
N ILE A 98 -16.94 11.78 -30.22
CA ILE A 98 -16.98 10.83 -29.10
C ILE A 98 -15.67 10.84 -28.28
N GLN A 99 -14.51 10.88 -28.94
CA GLN A 99 -13.19 10.79 -28.30
C GLN A 99 -12.80 12.11 -27.59
N GLU A 100 -13.29 13.25 -28.07
CA GLU A 100 -13.08 14.56 -27.44
C GLU A 100 -14.02 14.76 -26.23
N ILE A 101 -15.27 14.29 -26.32
CA ILE A 101 -16.25 14.28 -25.21
C ILE A 101 -15.78 13.36 -24.08
N GLU A 102 -15.31 12.16 -24.40
CA GLU A 102 -14.82 11.19 -23.42
C GLU A 102 -13.58 11.70 -22.66
N CYS A 103 -12.67 12.42 -23.34
CA CYS A 103 -11.52 13.07 -22.73
C CYS A 103 -11.93 14.23 -21.80
N LYS A 104 -12.89 15.07 -22.21
CA LYS A 104 -13.42 16.18 -21.39
C LYS A 104 -14.13 15.67 -20.14
N ASN A 105 -14.93 14.61 -20.27
CA ASN A 105 -15.57 13.95 -19.13
C ASN A 105 -14.53 13.38 -18.17
N SER A 106 -13.49 12.71 -18.69
CA SER A 106 -12.40 12.18 -17.85
C SER A 106 -11.65 13.26 -17.08
N ILE A 107 -11.36 14.41 -17.70
CA ILE A 107 -10.73 15.56 -17.03
C ILE A 107 -11.64 16.14 -15.94
N GLN A 108 -12.94 16.28 -16.24
CA GLN A 108 -13.92 16.78 -15.29
C GLN A 108 -14.03 15.87 -14.06
N GLU A 109 -14.04 14.55 -14.25
CA GLU A 109 -14.06 13.58 -13.15
C GLU A 109 -12.78 13.65 -12.31
N MET A 110 -11.61 13.80 -12.92
CA MET A 110 -10.36 14.03 -12.18
C MET A 110 -10.40 15.32 -11.37
N GLN A 111 -10.94 16.41 -11.92
CA GLN A 111 -11.09 17.69 -11.21
C GLN A 111 -12.08 17.58 -10.05
N LYS A 112 -13.19 16.85 -10.21
CA LYS A 112 -14.13 16.57 -9.12
C LYS A 112 -13.44 15.79 -8.00
N MET A 113 -12.73 14.72 -8.34
CA MET A 113 -11.97 13.93 -7.36
C MET A 113 -10.91 14.76 -6.65
N ALA A 114 -10.19 15.64 -7.36
CA ALA A 114 -9.21 16.53 -6.75
C ALA A 114 -9.84 17.44 -5.68
N LYS A 115 -11.01 18.04 -5.97
CA LYS A 115 -11.75 18.86 -5.00
C LYS A 115 -12.20 18.05 -3.77
N VAL A 116 -12.65 16.82 -3.97
CA VAL A 116 -13.03 15.93 -2.85
C VAL A 116 -11.83 15.59 -1.98
N ILE A 117 -10.68 15.28 -2.60
CA ILE A 117 -9.43 15.00 -1.88
C ILE A 117 -8.98 16.23 -1.09
N GLU A 118 -9.00 17.42 -1.71
CA GLU A 118 -8.65 18.68 -1.06
C GLU A 118 -9.55 18.97 0.14
N ALA A 119 -10.87 18.89 -0.03
CA ALA A 119 -11.83 19.10 1.06
C ALA A 119 -11.61 18.08 2.19
N THR A 120 -11.42 16.80 1.86
CA THR A 120 -11.17 15.74 2.84
C THR A 120 -9.85 15.99 3.59
N PHE A 121 -8.81 16.41 2.90
CA PHE A 121 -7.53 16.72 3.54
C PHE A 121 -7.67 17.86 4.53
N ASN A 122 -8.26 18.98 4.09
CA ASN A 122 -8.49 20.16 4.92
C ASN A 122 -9.33 19.81 6.16
N ASP A 123 -10.38 19.01 6.00
CA ASP A 123 -11.19 18.53 7.13
C ASP A 123 -10.42 17.68 8.14
N ASN A 124 -9.43 16.91 7.67
CA ASN A 124 -8.60 16.07 8.53
C ASN A 124 -7.52 16.86 9.30
N ILE A 125 -7.12 18.02 8.79
CA ILE A 125 -6.09 18.89 9.40
C ILE A 125 -6.65 20.17 10.03
N LYS A 126 -7.97 20.40 9.93
CA LYS A 126 -8.63 21.61 10.46
C LYS A 126 -8.35 21.84 11.94
N CYS A 127 -8.24 20.76 12.69
CA CYS A 127 -7.75 20.74 14.06
C CYS A 127 -6.33 20.18 14.04
N GLY A 128 -5.47 20.73 14.89
CA GLY A 128 -4.09 20.26 15.01
C GLY A 128 -3.99 18.79 15.47
N PRO A 129 -2.76 18.26 15.55
CA PRO A 129 -2.54 16.91 16.05
C PRO A 129 -2.65 16.89 17.59
N GLU A 130 -3.88 16.87 18.10
CA GLU A 130 -4.16 16.95 19.54
C GLU A 130 -4.20 15.58 20.24
N TYR A 131 -4.10 14.48 19.48
CA TYR A 131 -4.19 13.12 20.03
C TYR A 131 -2.81 12.53 20.28
N VAL A 132 -2.56 12.02 21.48
CA VAL A 132 -1.32 11.34 21.84
C VAL A 132 -1.49 9.83 21.73
N CYS A 133 -0.62 9.17 20.96
CA CYS A 133 -0.59 7.72 20.86
C CYS A 133 -0.04 7.10 22.16
N THR A 134 -0.81 6.25 22.84
CA THR A 134 -0.37 5.59 24.08
C THR A 134 0.75 4.58 23.91
N CYS A 135 1.08 4.25 22.66
CA CYS A 135 2.16 3.31 22.36
C CYS A 135 3.50 4.01 22.13
N CYS A 136 3.50 5.08 21.34
CA CYS A 136 4.73 5.73 20.86
C CYS A 136 4.81 7.22 21.21
N ASP A 137 3.85 7.74 21.97
CA ASP A 137 3.72 9.15 22.40
C ASP A 137 3.74 10.19 21.27
N LYS A 138 3.60 9.77 20.01
CA LYS A 138 3.48 10.70 18.88
C LYS A 138 2.16 11.47 18.96
N LEU A 139 2.24 12.79 18.75
CA LEU A 139 1.09 13.64 18.47
C LEU A 139 0.50 13.26 17.10
N CYS A 140 -0.82 13.12 17.04
CA CYS A 140 -1.55 12.59 15.90
C CYS A 140 -2.84 13.36 15.66
N TYR A 141 -3.25 13.44 14.38
CA TYR A 141 -4.57 13.91 14.00
C TYR A 141 -5.65 12.88 14.34
N ARG A 142 -6.89 13.36 14.53
CA ARG A 142 -8.06 12.52 14.84
C ARG A 142 -8.23 11.37 13.86
N SER A 143 -7.98 11.62 12.57
CA SER A 143 -8.11 10.66 11.46
C SER A 143 -7.09 9.52 11.51
N SER A 144 -5.96 9.75 12.17
CA SER A 144 -4.83 8.82 12.24
C SER A 144 -4.82 7.97 13.51
N VAL A 145 -5.78 8.18 14.42
CA VAL A 145 -5.88 7.47 15.70
C VAL A 145 -7.21 6.74 15.86
N ARG A 146 -7.17 5.68 16.67
CA ARG A 146 -8.34 4.90 17.08
C ARG A 146 -8.29 4.68 18.58
N LYS A 147 -9.45 4.39 19.19
CA LYS A 147 -9.51 4.01 20.60
C LYS A 147 -8.70 2.73 20.82
N CYS A 148 -7.84 2.75 21.82
CA CYS A 148 -6.96 1.64 22.16
C CYS A 148 -7.65 0.69 23.12
N GLU A 149 -7.94 -0.53 22.66
CA GLU A 149 -8.54 -1.58 23.49
C GLU A 149 -7.66 -2.83 23.43
N ALA A 150 -7.26 -3.36 24.59
CA ALA A 150 -6.30 -4.46 24.67
C ALA A 150 -6.82 -5.76 24.04
N ASN A 151 -8.13 -6.00 24.09
CA ASN A 151 -8.81 -7.16 23.51
C ASN A 151 -8.69 -7.23 21.97
N LYS A 152 -8.40 -6.12 21.29
CA LYS A 152 -8.23 -6.07 19.82
C LYS A 152 -6.94 -6.69 19.32
N TYR A 153 -6.02 -7.08 20.22
CA TYR A 153 -4.70 -7.59 19.89
C TYR A 153 -4.45 -9.03 20.39
N PRO A 154 -5.27 -10.03 19.98
CA PRO A 154 -5.15 -11.40 20.50
C PRO A 154 -3.85 -12.11 20.08
N LYS A 155 -3.23 -11.67 18.97
CA LYS A 155 -1.95 -12.21 18.49
C LYS A 155 -0.74 -11.66 19.24
N CYS A 156 -0.89 -10.52 19.90
CA CYS A 156 0.16 -9.90 20.68
C CYS A 156 0.26 -10.58 22.04
N SER A 157 1.48 -10.88 22.49
CA SER A 157 1.66 -11.44 23.84
C SER A 157 1.23 -10.42 24.89
N LYS A 158 0.66 -10.91 26.01
CA LYS A 158 0.18 -10.03 27.10
C LYS A 158 1.30 -9.16 27.68
N THR A 159 2.51 -9.72 27.78
CA THR A 159 3.70 -9.00 28.27
C THR A 159 4.09 -7.87 27.33
N LEU A 160 4.14 -8.16 26.02
CA LEU A 160 4.44 -7.15 24.99
C LEU A 160 3.38 -6.05 24.97
N LEU A 161 2.10 -6.44 25.08
CA LEU A 161 0.98 -5.52 25.05
C LEU A 161 1.00 -4.57 26.26
N LYS A 162 1.27 -5.10 27.46
CA LYS A 162 1.42 -4.31 28.69
C LYS A 162 2.62 -3.37 28.62
N ALA A 163 3.71 -3.81 27.97
CA ALA A 163 4.87 -2.96 27.75
C ALA A 163 4.54 -1.81 26.79
N CYS A 164 3.89 -2.12 25.65
CA CYS A 164 3.60 -1.15 24.60
C CYS A 164 2.51 -0.15 24.98
N ILE A 165 1.40 -0.58 25.59
CA ILE A 165 0.30 0.31 25.94
C ILE A 165 0.60 0.97 27.29
N THR A 166 1.03 2.22 27.25
CA THR A 166 1.34 2.98 28.46
C THR A 166 0.08 3.50 29.17
N THR A 167 0.28 4.13 30.33
CA THR A 167 -0.78 4.80 31.09
C THR A 167 -1.16 6.17 30.52
N THR A 168 -0.44 6.67 29.50
CA THR A 168 -0.73 7.94 28.86
C THR A 168 -2.18 7.96 28.36
N THR A 169 -2.93 8.99 28.73
CA THR A 169 -4.26 9.29 28.20
C THR A 169 -4.19 10.59 27.41
N SER A 170 -5.01 10.71 26.38
CA SER A 170 -5.14 11.93 25.59
C SER A 170 -6.47 12.62 25.91
N ILE A 171 -6.95 13.48 25.01
CA ILE A 171 -8.31 14.03 24.95
C ILE A 171 -9.35 13.01 25.46
N ASP A 172 -10.28 13.51 26.28
CA ASP A 172 -11.36 12.78 26.96
C ASP A 172 -10.88 11.69 27.93
N ASN A 173 -9.66 11.83 28.49
CA ASN A 173 -9.02 10.82 29.34
C ASN A 173 -9.00 9.42 28.69
N THR A 174 -9.02 9.37 27.36
CA THR A 174 -9.13 8.14 26.58
C THR A 174 -7.76 7.74 26.06
N LYS A 175 -7.50 6.43 26.00
CA LYS A 175 -6.30 5.88 25.37
C LYS A 175 -6.49 5.80 23.86
N TRP A 176 -5.64 6.48 23.11
CA TRP A 176 -5.64 6.48 21.64
C TRP A 176 -4.39 5.80 21.10
N ILE A 177 -4.51 5.10 19.98
CA ILE A 177 -3.40 4.45 19.31
C ILE A 177 -3.34 4.88 17.84
N CYS A 178 -2.15 5.22 17.35
CA CYS A 178 -1.96 5.57 15.95
C CYS A 178 -2.08 4.33 15.05
N SER A 179 -2.44 4.57 13.79
CA SER A 179 -2.61 3.52 12.77
C SER A 179 -1.40 2.57 12.67
N THR A 180 -0.17 3.10 12.69
CA THR A 180 1.05 2.29 12.60
C THR A 180 1.22 1.35 13.78
N CYS A 181 1.11 1.86 15.01
CA CYS A 181 1.22 1.02 16.21
C CYS A 181 0.09 0.00 16.28
N HIS A 182 -1.13 0.40 15.89
CA HIS A 182 -2.28 -0.50 15.83
C HIS A 182 -2.03 -1.68 14.88
N SER A 183 -1.53 -1.42 13.67
CA SER A 183 -1.21 -2.48 12.70
C SER A 183 -0.14 -3.43 13.24
N ASN A 184 0.95 -2.90 13.79
CA ASN A 184 2.03 -3.73 14.36
C ASN A 184 1.53 -4.64 15.49
N LEU A 185 0.76 -4.09 16.45
CA LEU A 185 0.21 -4.88 17.56
C LEU A 185 -0.83 -5.90 17.08
N SER A 186 -1.63 -5.56 16.06
CA SER A 186 -2.62 -6.47 15.46
C SER A 186 -1.96 -7.67 14.79
N ASP A 187 -0.75 -7.46 14.26
CA ASP A 187 0.10 -8.51 13.70
C ASP A 187 0.94 -9.24 14.75
N GLY A 188 0.86 -8.85 16.03
CA GLY A 188 1.66 -9.43 17.12
C GLY A 188 3.13 -9.01 17.12
N LYS A 189 3.47 -7.93 16.39
CA LYS A 189 4.82 -7.38 16.30
C LYS A 189 5.03 -6.25 17.30
N LEU A 190 6.26 -6.12 17.78
CA LEU A 190 6.69 -4.94 18.52
C LEU A 190 6.65 -3.73 17.57
N PRO A 191 6.03 -2.61 17.94
CA PRO A 191 6.11 -1.38 17.16
C PRO A 191 7.56 -0.89 17.04
N ASP A 192 7.86 -0.02 16.08
CA ASP A 192 9.26 0.43 15.87
C ASP A 192 9.73 1.45 16.91
N CYS A 193 8.82 2.25 17.46
CA CYS A 193 9.14 3.28 18.46
C CYS A 193 8.23 3.23 19.71
N PRO A 194 7.99 2.07 20.34
CA PRO A 194 7.17 2.01 21.53
C PRO A 194 7.94 2.67 22.67
N LYS A 195 7.25 3.52 23.44
CA LYS A 195 7.82 4.16 24.64
C LYS A 195 8.40 3.13 25.60
N ALA A 196 7.80 1.95 25.62
CA ALA A 196 8.27 0.75 26.32
C ALA A 196 9.77 0.47 26.12
N ASN A 197 10.27 0.70 24.90
CA ASN A 197 11.65 0.43 24.54
C ASN A 197 12.60 1.56 24.96
N LYS A 198 12.13 2.65 25.57
CA LYS A 198 12.91 3.81 26.02
C LYS A 198 13.82 4.44 24.94
N MET A 199 13.55 4.23 23.65
CA MET A 199 14.49 4.53 22.54
C MET A 199 15.85 3.81 22.69
N GLY A 200 15.89 2.72 23.46
CA GLY A 200 17.04 1.84 23.58
C GLY A 200 17.34 1.23 22.23
N LEU A 201 18.48 1.60 21.67
CA LEU A 201 19.05 0.91 20.52
C LEU A 201 19.32 -0.54 20.95
N LEU A 202 19.09 -1.49 20.03
CA LEU A 202 19.61 -2.84 20.21
C LEU A 202 21.13 -2.73 20.39
N VAL A 203 21.69 -3.54 21.29
CA VAL A 203 23.14 -3.56 21.54
C VAL A 203 23.86 -3.70 20.21
N LYS A 204 24.80 -2.80 19.94
CA LYS A 204 25.60 -2.79 18.71
C LYS A 204 26.20 -4.21 18.53
N PRO A 205 25.86 -4.94 17.47
CA PRO A 205 26.40 -6.27 17.26
C PRO A 205 27.92 -6.20 17.09
N TYR A 206 28.63 -7.18 17.64
CA TYR A 206 30.10 -7.21 17.66
C TYR A 206 30.73 -7.03 16.27
N CYS A 207 30.08 -7.53 15.22
CA CYS A 207 30.54 -7.40 13.84
C CYS A 207 30.56 -5.97 13.28
N LEU A 208 29.91 -5.01 13.95
CA LEU A 208 29.96 -3.59 13.59
C LEU A 208 31.00 -2.82 14.40
N ASN A 209 31.75 -3.48 15.29
CA ASN A 209 32.87 -2.86 15.96
C ASN A 209 33.96 -2.59 14.93
N LEU A 210 34.26 -1.30 14.74
CA LEU A 210 35.33 -0.87 13.86
C LEU A 210 36.64 -1.40 14.41
N THR A 211 37.50 -1.86 13.52
CA THR A 211 38.87 -2.16 13.89
C THR A 211 39.59 -0.85 14.24
N PRO A 212 40.67 -0.87 15.05
CA PRO A 212 41.42 0.35 15.41
C PRO A 212 41.98 1.15 14.21
N LEU A 213 41.92 0.61 13.00
CA LEU A 213 42.34 1.26 11.75
C LEU A 213 41.20 2.04 11.07
N GLU A 214 39.95 1.81 11.46
CA GLU A 214 38.74 2.41 10.89
C GLU A 214 38.11 3.47 11.82
N GLU A 215 38.72 3.71 12.98
CA GLU A 215 38.36 4.74 13.97
C GLU A 215 39.15 6.03 13.74
#